data_AF-A0A957CY65-F1
#
_entry.id   AF-A0A957CY65-F1
#
_cell.length_a   1.000
_cell.length_b   1.000
_cell.length_c   1.000
_cell.angle_alpha   90.00
_cell.angle_beta   90.00
_cell.angle_gamma   90.00
#
_symmetry.space_group_name_H-M   'P 1'
#
loop_
_entity.id
_entity.type
_entity.pdbx_description
1 polymer ?
#
loop_
_entity_poly.entity_id
_entity_poly.type
_entity_poly.pdbx_seq_one_letter_code
_entity_poly.pdbx_strand_id
1 'polypeptide(L)'
;MSQQNARKVDQSALRTNQAFIIALLVMAFVTNSVWLVAFVGAVMLMGTAVPQLALFKRIYQHILHPIGLVKPDVIIDNPEPHRFAQGFGGVVVALAILAFVTGLPALGWALTWLVVALAALNLFLGFCAGCFIYYQLNRLGVPGFVVSKR
;
A
#
# COMPACT_ATOMS: atom_id res chain seq x y z
N MET A 1 10.47 3.70 -35.76
CA MET A 1 10.69 2.57 -34.83
C MET A 1 10.59 3.10 -33.41
N SER A 2 9.39 3.07 -32.82
CA SER A 2 9.18 3.54 -31.44
C SER A 2 7.93 2.88 -30.86
N GLN A 3 7.98 1.55 -30.73
CA GLN A 3 7.07 0.86 -29.82
C GLN A 3 7.55 1.17 -28.39
N GLN A 4 6.96 2.23 -27.84
CA GLN A 4 7.17 2.73 -26.49
C GLN A 4 6.80 1.64 -25.47
N ASN A 5 7.77 1.22 -24.67
CA ASN A 5 7.56 0.38 -23.48
C ASN A 5 6.88 1.21 -22.38
N ALA A 6 5.62 1.57 -22.57
CA ALA A 6 4.83 2.18 -21.52
C ALA A 6 4.77 1.22 -20.31
N ARG A 7 5.33 1.61 -19.17
CA ARG A 7 5.36 0.78 -17.95
C ARG A 7 3.93 0.52 -17.50
N LYS A 8 3.62 -0.77 -17.33
CA LYS A 8 2.28 -1.28 -17.07
C LYS A 8 2.17 -1.72 -15.61
N VAL A 9 1.14 -1.25 -14.92
CA VAL A 9 0.83 -1.64 -13.54
C VAL A 9 -0.57 -2.24 -13.53
N ASP A 10 -0.70 -3.39 -12.85
CA ASP A 10 -1.98 -4.02 -12.62
C ASP A 10 -2.69 -3.34 -11.44
N GLN A 11 -3.71 -2.53 -11.74
CA GLN A 11 -4.52 -1.85 -10.74
C GLN A 11 -5.34 -2.83 -9.90
N SER A 12 -5.76 -3.95 -10.47
CA SER A 12 -6.48 -5.00 -9.72
C SER A 12 -5.59 -5.60 -8.63
N ALA A 13 -4.30 -5.79 -8.90
CA ALA A 13 -3.34 -6.24 -7.88
C ALA A 13 -3.18 -5.21 -6.74
N LEU A 14 -3.16 -3.92 -7.07
CA LEU A 14 -3.06 -2.83 -6.08
C LEU A 14 -4.32 -2.71 -5.21
N ARG A 15 -5.50 -2.80 -5.83
CA ARG A 15 -6.80 -2.79 -5.11
C ARG A 15 -6.94 -4.00 -4.20
N THR A 16 -6.51 -5.17 -4.66
CA THR A 16 -6.48 -6.39 -3.85
C THR A 16 -5.60 -6.21 -2.62
N ASN A 17 -4.40 -5.65 -2.77
CA ASN A 17 -3.51 -5.36 -1.64
C ASN A 17 -4.17 -4.41 -0.61
N GLN A 18 -4.83 -3.34 -1.08
CA GLN A 18 -5.55 -2.41 -0.20
C GLN A 18 -6.72 -3.08 0.52
N ALA A 19 -7.49 -3.91 -0.18
CA ALA A 19 -8.58 -4.65 0.42
C ALA A 19 -8.09 -5.57 1.54
N PHE A 20 -6.97 -6.27 1.35
CA PHE A 20 -6.36 -7.09 2.40
C PHE A 20 -5.88 -6.25 3.59
N ILE A 21 -5.19 -5.13 3.35
CA ILE A 21 -4.73 -4.23 4.42
C ILE A 21 -5.92 -3.73 5.24
N ILE A 22 -6.97 -3.23 4.58
CA ILE A 22 -8.19 -2.76 5.24
C ILE A 22 -8.84 -3.88 6.05
N ALA A 23 -9.07 -5.04 5.43
CA ALA A 23 -9.73 -6.16 6.08
C ALA A 23 -8.96 -6.65 7.32
N LEU A 24 -7.64 -6.79 7.22
CA LEU A 24 -6.80 -7.24 8.32
C LEU A 24 -6.70 -6.21 9.45
N LEU A 25 -6.58 -4.92 9.15
CA LEU A 25 -6.55 -3.88 10.18
C LEU A 25 -7.91 -3.70 10.87
N VAL A 26 -9.02 -3.80 10.14
CA VAL A 26 -10.37 -3.79 10.73
C VAL A 26 -10.58 -5.04 11.60
N MET A 27 -10.15 -6.21 11.14
CA MET A 27 -10.17 -7.43 11.93
C MET A 27 -9.30 -7.30 13.19
N ALA A 28 -8.14 -6.65 13.08
CA ALA A 28 -7.25 -6.38 14.22
C ALA A 28 -7.96 -5.51 15.26
N PHE A 29 -8.71 -4.49 14.82
CA PHE A 29 -9.51 -3.65 15.71
C PHE A 29 -10.63 -4.42 16.41
N VAL A 30 -11.43 -5.19 15.66
CA VAL A 30 -12.54 -5.98 16.22
C VAL A 30 -12.06 -7.04 17.21
N THR A 31 -10.93 -7.67 16.92
CA THR A 31 -10.30 -8.67 17.81
C THR A 31 -9.38 -8.06 18.88
N ASN A 32 -9.21 -6.73 18.86
CA ASN A 32 -8.26 -5.98 19.67
C ASN A 32 -6.83 -6.57 19.63
N SER A 33 -6.42 -7.09 18.48
CA SER A 33 -5.15 -7.78 18.27
C SER A 33 -4.08 -6.86 17.72
N VAL A 34 -3.25 -6.31 18.62
CA VAL A 34 -2.08 -5.48 18.25
C VAL A 34 -1.06 -6.27 17.43
N TRP A 35 -0.95 -7.58 17.66
CA TRP A 35 -0.09 -8.48 16.86
C TRP A 35 -0.49 -8.52 15.40
N LEU A 36 -1.79 -8.43 15.10
CA LEU A 36 -2.26 -8.40 13.72
C LEU A 36 -1.95 -7.05 13.04
N VAL A 37 -2.04 -5.94 13.78
CA VAL A 37 -1.55 -4.62 13.32
C VAL A 37 -0.06 -4.68 13.01
N ALA A 38 0.73 -5.30 13.89
CA ALA A 38 2.16 -5.48 13.70
C ALA A 38 2.50 -6.33 12.47
N PHE A 39 1.76 -7.42 12.27
CA PHE A 39 1.89 -8.27 11.09
C PHE A 39 1.62 -7.48 9.80
N VAL A 40 0.53 -6.70 9.74
CA VAL A 40 0.21 -5.87 8.57
C VAL A 40 1.30 -4.83 8.31
N GLY A 41 1.75 -4.13 9.34
CA GLY A 41 2.84 -3.15 9.24
C GLY A 41 4.13 -3.77 8.70
N ALA A 42 4.50 -4.95 9.21
CA ALA A 42 5.67 -5.70 8.74
C ALA A 42 5.53 -6.08 7.26
N VAL A 43 4.37 -6.59 6.82
CA VAL A 43 4.13 -6.92 5.41
C VAL A 43 4.17 -5.69 4.51
N MET A 44 3.64 -4.55 4.97
CA MET A 44 3.70 -3.29 4.22
C MET A 44 5.14 -2.80 4.03
N LEU A 45 5.94 -2.80 5.10
CA LEU A 45 7.34 -2.40 5.08
C LEU A 45 8.21 -3.35 4.26
N MET A 46 8.04 -4.68 4.44
CA MET A 46 8.75 -5.68 3.65
C MET A 46 8.40 -5.60 2.16
N GLY A 47 7.11 -5.44 1.81
CA GLY A 47 6.69 -5.26 0.42
C GLY A 47 7.21 -3.96 -0.22
N THR A 48 7.50 -2.95 0.61
CA THR A 48 8.13 -1.70 0.16
C THR A 48 9.62 -1.89 -0.13
N ALA A 49 10.34 -2.53 0.81
CA ALA A 49 11.77 -2.78 0.71
C ALA A 49 12.09 -3.77 -0.41
N VAL A 50 11.33 -4.86 -0.50
CA VAL A 50 11.52 -5.93 -1.48
C VAL A 50 10.21 -6.19 -2.24
N PRO A 51 10.04 -5.61 -3.45
CA PRO A 51 8.82 -5.77 -4.25
C PRO A 51 8.49 -7.23 -4.60
N GLN A 52 9.51 -8.08 -4.62
CA GLN A 52 9.38 -9.52 -4.86
C GLN A 52 8.77 -10.27 -3.66
N LEU A 53 8.83 -9.68 -2.45
CA LEU A 53 8.23 -10.19 -1.22
C LEU A 53 6.84 -9.59 -0.93
N ALA A 54 6.24 -8.86 -1.88
CA ALA A 54 4.86 -8.39 -1.74
C ALA A 54 3.91 -9.60 -1.63
N LEU A 55 3.71 -10.09 -0.41
CA LEU A 55 3.01 -11.33 -0.09
C LEU A 55 1.62 -11.37 -0.72
N PHE A 56 0.91 -10.24 -0.65
CA PHE A 56 -0.41 -10.05 -1.23
C PHE A 56 -0.40 -10.06 -2.76
N LYS A 57 0.68 -9.58 -3.40
CA LYS A 57 0.87 -9.68 -4.85
C LYS A 57 1.13 -11.12 -5.28
N ARG A 58 1.85 -11.90 -4.46
CA ARG A 58 2.03 -13.35 -4.66
C ARG A 58 0.71 -14.11 -4.51
N ILE A 59 -0.07 -13.82 -3.48
CA ILE A 59 -1.42 -14.40 -3.28
C ILE A 59 -2.32 -14.04 -4.48
N TYR A 60 -2.29 -12.79 -4.93
CA TYR A 60 -3.00 -12.40 -6.15
C TYR A 60 -2.54 -13.19 -7.38
N GLN A 61 -1.23 -13.28 -7.63
CA GLN A 61 -0.68 -13.95 -8.82
C GLN A 61 -0.82 -15.48 -8.81
N HIS A 62 -0.76 -16.13 -7.64
CA HIS A 62 -0.79 -17.59 -7.52
C HIS A 62 -2.16 -18.15 -7.12
N ILE A 63 -3.07 -17.32 -6.60
CA ILE A 63 -4.39 -17.79 -6.13
C ILE A 63 -5.49 -17.03 -6.85
N LEU A 64 -5.61 -15.71 -6.73
CA LEU A 64 -6.76 -14.98 -7.30
C LEU A 64 -6.77 -14.94 -8.84
N HIS A 65 -5.61 -14.74 -9.46
CA HIS A 65 -5.44 -14.71 -10.91
C HIS A 65 -5.78 -16.05 -11.58
N PRO A 66 -5.23 -17.21 -11.14
CA PRO A 66 -5.56 -18.50 -11.75
C PRO A 66 -7.00 -18.95 -11.46
N ILE A 67 -7.63 -18.50 -10.37
CA ILE A 67 -9.03 -18.82 -10.05
C ILE A 67 -10.02 -17.92 -10.83
N GLY A 68 -9.55 -16.89 -11.52
CA GLY A 68 -10.39 -16.01 -12.36
C GLY A 68 -11.31 -15.07 -11.58
N LEU A 69 -11.12 -14.97 -10.25
CA LEU A 69 -11.90 -14.10 -9.35
C LEU A 69 -11.65 -12.61 -9.61
N VAL A 70 -10.47 -12.25 -10.10
CA VAL A 70 -10.09 -10.87 -10.38
C VAL A 70 -9.46 -10.79 -11.76
N LYS A 71 -10.06 -9.98 -12.64
CA LYS A 71 -9.50 -9.72 -13.96
C LYS A 71 -8.36 -8.71 -13.85
N PRO A 72 -7.19 -8.97 -14.46
CA PRO A 72 -6.10 -8.00 -14.51
C PRO A 72 -6.56 -6.71 -15.18
N ASP A 73 -6.36 -5.58 -14.51
CA ASP A 73 -6.63 -4.25 -15.06
C ASP A 73 -5.30 -3.54 -15.24
N VAL A 74 -4.67 -3.80 -16.39
CA VAL A 74 -3.30 -3.37 -16.66
C VAL A 74 -3.32 -2.00 -17.33
N ILE A 75 -3.06 -0.97 -16.54
CA ILE A 75 -3.05 0.43 -16.97
C ILE A 75 -1.60 0.92 -17.06
N ILE A 76 -1.35 1.90 -17.93
CA ILE A 76 -0.05 2.57 -18.02
C ILE A 76 0.12 3.45 -16.78
N ASP A 77 1.00 3.04 -15.87
CA ASP A 77 1.26 3.74 -14.61
C ASP A 77 2.67 3.40 -14.09
N ASN A 78 3.20 4.24 -13.20
CA ASN A 78 4.51 4.04 -12.60
C ASN A 78 4.39 3.26 -11.28
N PRO A 79 5.23 2.24 -11.04
CA PRO A 79 5.20 1.48 -9.79
C PRO A 79 5.86 2.22 -8.61
N GLU A 80 6.72 3.20 -8.88
CA GLU A 80 7.51 3.93 -7.88
C GLU A 80 6.63 4.70 -6.86
N PRO A 81 5.63 5.51 -7.27
CA PRO A 81 4.76 6.23 -6.34
C PRO A 81 3.93 5.30 -5.46
N HIS A 82 3.49 4.15 -6.01
CA HIS A 82 2.72 3.14 -5.29
C HIS A 82 3.54 2.49 -4.18
N ARG A 83 4.83 2.21 -4.44
CA ARG A 83 5.76 1.71 -3.41
C ARG A 83 5.99 2.73 -2.32
N PHE A 84 6.15 4.01 -2.68
CA PHE A 84 6.26 5.08 -1.70
C PHE A 84 5.02 5.16 -0.81
N ALA A 85 3.82 5.10 -1.41
CA ALA A 85 2.56 5.11 -0.66
C ALA A 85 2.45 3.93 0.32
N GLN A 86 2.82 2.72 -0.11
CA GLN A 86 2.84 1.55 0.76
C GLN A 86 3.86 1.68 1.90
N GLY A 87 5.05 2.23 1.60
CA GLY A 87 6.09 2.49 2.59
C GLY A 87 5.65 3.50 3.64
N PHE A 88 5.06 4.60 3.19
CA PHE A 88 4.49 5.63 4.06
C PHE A 88 3.43 5.05 4.99
N GLY A 89 2.48 4.28 4.46
CA GLY A 89 1.50 3.58 5.27
C GLY A 89 2.14 2.62 6.28
N GLY A 90 3.17 1.87 5.87
CA GLY A 90 3.91 0.97 6.76
C GLY A 90 4.61 1.70 7.92
N VAL A 91 5.19 2.88 7.65
CA VAL A 91 5.79 3.73 8.70
C VAL A 91 4.73 4.23 9.67
N VAL A 92 3.56 4.66 9.19
CA VAL A 92 2.45 5.09 10.05
C VAL A 92 1.95 3.94 10.92
N VAL A 93 1.83 2.73 10.38
CA VAL A 93 1.51 1.53 11.18
C VAL A 93 2.61 1.22 12.20
N ALA A 94 3.89 1.39 11.85
CA ALA A 94 4.98 1.22 12.81
C ALA A 94 4.89 2.22 13.98
N LEU A 95 4.53 3.48 13.71
CA LEU A 95 4.25 4.48 14.75
C LEU A 95 3.03 4.08 15.59
N ALA A 96 2.00 3.47 14.98
CA ALA A 96 0.87 2.93 15.72
C ALA A 96 1.28 1.83 16.72
N ILE A 97 2.17 0.92 16.29
CA ILE A 97 2.74 -0.12 17.16
C ILE A 97 3.53 0.50 18.30
N LEU A 98 4.36 1.51 18.03
CA LEU A 98 5.08 2.23 19.08
C LEU A 98 4.12 2.88 20.08
N ALA A 99 3.02 3.47 19.61
CA ALA A 99 1.98 4.01 20.49
C ALA A 99 1.34 2.93 21.36
N PHE A 100 1.08 1.73 20.85
CA PHE A 100 0.60 0.60 21.66
C PHE A 100 1.61 0.18 22.73
N VAL A 101 2.89 0.06 22.38
CA VAL A 101 3.96 -0.37 23.32
C VAL A 101 4.24 0.70 24.40
N THR A 102 4.07 1.98 24.07
CA THR A 102 4.23 3.10 25.02
C THR A 102 3.00 3.36 25.89
N GLY A 103 1.95 2.54 25.78
CA GLY A 103 0.75 2.67 26.61
C GLY A 103 -0.24 3.74 26.15
N LEU A 104 -0.17 4.16 24.88
CA LEU A 104 -1.07 5.13 24.24
C LEU A 104 -2.00 4.44 23.22
N PRO A 105 -2.91 3.53 23.65
CA PRO A 105 -3.71 2.71 22.74
C PRO A 105 -4.67 3.53 21.87
N ALA A 106 -5.18 4.66 22.38
CA ALA A 106 -6.03 5.56 21.61
C ALA A 106 -5.29 6.13 20.39
N LEU A 107 -4.02 6.51 20.57
CA LEU A 107 -3.17 7.01 19.48
C LEU A 107 -2.83 5.89 18.49
N GLY A 108 -2.52 4.69 18.99
CA GLY A 108 -2.27 3.52 18.15
C GLY A 108 -3.47 3.19 17.24
N TRP A 109 -4.68 3.17 17.80
CA TRP A 109 -5.89 2.96 17.02
C TRP A 109 -6.20 4.12 16.07
N ALA A 110 -6.01 5.36 16.48
CA ALA A 110 -6.19 6.52 15.60
C ALA A 110 -5.29 6.47 14.36
N LEU A 111 -4.00 6.14 14.54
CA LEU A 111 -3.06 5.97 13.44
C LEU A 111 -3.40 4.77 12.55
N THR A 112 -3.87 3.67 13.14
CA THR A 112 -4.33 2.49 12.39
C THR A 112 -5.54 2.83 11.52
N TRP A 113 -6.54 3.52 12.08
CA TRP A 113 -7.72 3.97 11.37
C TRP A 113 -7.41 5.00 10.28
N LEU A 114 -6.42 5.86 10.50
CA LEU A 114 -5.92 6.77 9.46
C LEU A 114 -5.42 5.98 8.24
N VAL A 115 -4.64 4.92 8.43
CA VAL A 115 -4.15 4.06 7.34
C VAL A 115 -5.32 3.34 6.65
N VAL A 116 -6.29 2.83 7.41
CA VAL A 116 -7.51 2.22 6.85
C VAL A 116 -8.27 3.22 5.98
N ALA A 117 -8.45 4.46 6.45
CA ALA A 117 -9.15 5.50 5.71
C ALA A 117 -8.42 5.86 4.40
N LEU A 118 -7.09 6.02 4.43
CA LEU A 118 -6.29 6.30 3.24
C LEU A 118 -6.32 5.13 2.23
N ALA A 119 -6.27 3.90 2.71
CA ALA A 119 -6.39 2.72 1.87
C ALA A 119 -7.80 2.61 1.25
N ALA A 120 -8.84 2.89 2.02
CA ALA A 120 -10.23 2.88 1.55
C ALA A 120 -10.47 3.99 0.51
N LEU A 121 -9.92 5.18 0.73
CA LEU A 121 -9.97 6.29 -0.22
C LEU A 121 -9.41 5.88 -1.59
N ASN A 122 -8.29 5.16 -1.58
CA ASN A 122 -7.68 4.67 -2.81
C ASN A 122 -8.48 3.52 -3.45
N LEU A 123 -9.06 2.64 -2.63
CA LEU A 123 -9.84 1.49 -3.11
C LEU A 123 -11.18 1.93 -3.74
N PHE A 124 -11.89 2.87 -3.12
CA PHE A 124 -13.25 3.28 -3.52
C PHE A 124 -13.26 4.48 -4.46
N LEU A 125 -12.40 5.48 -4.23
CA LEU A 125 -12.36 6.71 -5.05
C LEU A 125 -11.23 6.72 -6.08
N GLY A 126 -10.33 5.72 -6.04
CA GLY A 126 -9.16 5.67 -6.92
C GLY A 126 -8.12 6.75 -6.61
N PHE A 127 -8.22 7.42 -5.44
CA PHE A 127 -7.30 8.48 -5.06
C PHE A 127 -6.23 7.98 -4.08
N CYS A 128 -5.00 7.86 -4.57
CA CYS A 128 -3.82 7.52 -3.79
C CYS A 128 -3.14 8.78 -3.24
N ALA A 129 -3.43 9.15 -1.99
CA ALA A 129 -2.81 10.32 -1.34
C ALA A 129 -1.27 10.25 -1.31
N GLY A 130 -0.68 9.07 -1.07
CA GLY A 130 0.76 8.89 -1.09
C GLY A 130 1.38 9.11 -2.48
N CYS A 131 0.67 8.70 -3.54
CA CYS A 131 1.08 8.93 -4.91
C CYS A 131 1.02 10.43 -5.24
N PHE A 132 -0.03 11.14 -4.80
CA PHE A 132 -0.15 12.60 -4.94
C PHE A 132 1.02 13.34 -4.28
N ILE A 133 1.37 12.97 -3.05
CA ILE A 133 2.54 13.54 -2.34
C ILE A 133 3.83 13.28 -3.12
N TYR A 134 4.03 12.06 -3.64
CA TYR A 134 5.20 11.72 -4.45
C TYR A 134 5.33 12.63 -5.69
N TYR A 135 4.24 12.83 -6.44
CA TYR A 135 4.23 13.72 -7.59
C TYR A 135 4.45 15.19 -7.21
N GLN A 136 3.94 15.62 -6.07
CA GLN A 136 4.17 16.98 -5.57
C GLN A 136 5.64 17.19 -5.19
N LEU A 137 6.29 16.20 -4.57
CA LEU A 137 7.74 16.24 -4.27
C LEU A 137 8.59 16.23 -5.54
N ASN A 138 8.21 15.43 -6.55
CA ASN A 138 8.83 15.46 -7.87
C ASN A 138 8.71 16.86 -8.51
N ARG A 139 7.52 17.48 -8.42
CA ARG A 139 7.26 18.83 -8.96
C ARG A 139 8.06 19.92 -8.24
N LEU A 140 8.33 19.73 -6.94
CA LEU A 140 9.17 20.63 -6.14
C LEU A 140 10.67 20.41 -6.34
N GLY A 141 11.08 19.41 -7.14
CA GLY A 141 12.48 19.15 -7.45
C GLY A 141 13.26 18.47 -6.32
N VAL A 142 12.56 17.78 -5.39
CA VAL A 142 13.23 17.07 -4.30
C VAL A 142 14.05 15.90 -4.86
N PRO A 143 15.37 15.82 -4.58
CA PRO A 143 16.22 14.76 -5.12
C PRO A 143 15.74 13.39 -4.62
N GLY A 144 15.66 12.41 -5.53
CA GLY A 144 15.19 11.05 -5.25
C GLY A 144 13.72 10.78 -5.59
N PHE A 145 12.90 11.81 -5.82
CA PHE A 145 11.50 11.67 -6.24
C PHE A 145 11.33 11.84 -7.75
N VAL A 146 12.20 11.23 -8.54
CA VAL A 146 12.20 11.42 -10.00
C VAL A 146 11.31 10.36 -10.63
N VAL A 147 10.22 10.79 -11.26
CA VAL A 147 9.41 9.90 -12.11
C VAL A 147 10.24 9.57 -13.34
N SER A 148 10.79 8.35 -13.42
CA SER A 148 11.56 7.94 -14.59
C SER A 148 10.66 8.01 -15.84
N LYS A 149 11.01 8.93 -16.74
CA LYS A 149 10.24 9.29 -17.94
C LYS A 149 10.46 8.34 -19.13
N ARG A 150 11.04 7.16 -18.90
CA ARG A 150 11.58 6.30 -19.97
C ARG A 150 10.59 5.24 -20.43
#